data_AF-A0A0C9RVR6-F1
#
_entry.id   AF-A0A0C9RVR6-F1
#
_cell.length_a   1.000
_cell.length_b   1.000
_cell.length_c   1.000
_cell.angle_alpha   90.00
_cell.angle_beta   90.00
_cell.angle_gamma   90.00
#
_symmetry.space_group_name_H-M   'P 1'
#
loop_
_entity.id
_entity.type
_entity.pdbx_description
1 polymer ?
#
loop_
_entity_poly.entity_id
_entity_poly.type
_entity_poly.pdbx_seq_one_letter_code
_entity_poly.pdbx_strand_id
1 'polypeptide(L)'
;MAFIAAACKRSDYFKELGGSVLLTDSAAFDGVHTAVHELGHSFGARHDTTECPHTDGFIMAGVPHLNENSSDWSKCTVRQIQNYLETGPTCLYNKPHKKNILPRYLPGSIMTADQQCQKLEGTKACEVDELICQRLMCIRAGRDDNYCGTMGNAAADGTHCGGGNICLNARCVRPPKF
;
A
#
# COMPACT_ATOMS: atom_id res chain seq x y z
N MET A 1 4.44 9.72 6.29
CA MET A 1 4.34 10.13 7.71
C MET A 1 2.98 10.77 7.96
N ALA A 2 2.32 10.35 9.04
CA ALA A 2 1.05 10.87 9.51
C ALA A 2 0.99 10.91 11.05
N PHE A 3 0.14 11.77 11.59
CA PHE A 3 -0.16 11.80 13.01
C PHE A 3 -1.19 10.74 13.38
N ILE A 4 -1.03 10.15 14.57
CA ILE A 4 -1.98 9.16 15.09
C ILE A 4 -3.31 9.84 15.46
N ALA A 5 -4.43 9.22 15.05
CA ALA A 5 -5.80 9.64 15.34
C ALA A 5 -6.14 11.06 14.84
N ALA A 6 -5.51 11.48 13.74
CA ALA A 6 -5.58 12.84 13.26
C ALA A 6 -6.66 13.10 12.20
N ALA A 7 -7.40 12.08 11.74
CA ALA A 7 -8.36 12.22 10.64
C ALA A 7 -9.39 13.36 10.83
N CYS A 8 -9.85 13.60 12.06
CA CYS A 8 -10.75 14.73 12.40
C CYS A 8 -10.10 15.83 13.23
N LYS A 9 -8.77 15.82 13.40
CA LYS A 9 -8.10 16.80 14.27
C LYS A 9 -8.05 18.16 13.56
N ARG A 10 -8.73 19.15 14.13
CA ARG A 10 -8.74 20.54 13.67
C ARG A 10 -8.38 21.46 14.84
N SER A 11 -7.49 22.41 14.59
CA SER A 11 -7.18 23.50 15.53
C SER A 11 -7.73 24.81 14.99
N ASP A 12 -8.82 25.29 15.60
CA ASP A 12 -9.43 26.57 15.23
C ASP A 12 -8.56 27.76 15.68
N TYR A 13 -7.75 27.57 16.73
CA TYR A 13 -6.83 28.59 17.24
C TYR A 13 -5.64 28.83 16.30
N PHE A 14 -5.01 27.76 15.79
CA PHE A 14 -3.89 27.85 14.85
C PHE A 14 -4.33 27.90 13.38
N LYS A 15 -5.64 27.72 13.09
CA LYS A 15 -6.19 27.53 11.74
C LYS A 15 -5.53 26.38 10.98
N GLU A 16 -5.25 25.29 11.68
CA GLU A 16 -4.54 24.12 11.15
C GLU A 16 -5.44 22.89 11.11
N LEU A 17 -5.30 22.10 10.04
CA LEU A 17 -5.76 20.73 9.97
C LEU A 17 -4.62 19.84 10.46
N GLY A 18 -4.84 19.11 11.56
CA GLY A 18 -3.84 18.21 12.13
C GLY A 18 -3.72 16.87 11.41
N GLY A 19 -4.67 16.55 10.53
CA GLY A 19 -4.70 15.33 9.72
C GLY A 19 -4.15 15.55 8.32
N SER A 20 -2.84 15.65 8.19
CA SER A 20 -2.17 15.59 6.89
C SER A 20 -1.38 14.28 6.77
N VAL A 21 -1.43 13.71 5.57
CA VAL A 21 -0.66 12.53 5.18
C VAL A 21 0.22 12.94 4.02
N LEU A 22 1.55 12.82 4.18
CA LEU A 22 2.50 13.06 3.10
C LEU A 22 2.97 11.72 2.53
N LEU A 23 2.91 11.61 1.20
CA LEU A 23 3.24 10.42 0.42
C LEU A 23 4.07 10.80 -0.78
N THR A 24 4.98 9.91 -1.17
CA THR A 24 5.74 9.96 -2.41
C THR A 24 5.37 8.73 -3.23
N ASP A 25 5.04 8.94 -4.50
CA ASP A 25 4.74 7.88 -5.45
C ASP A 25 5.39 8.24 -6.78
N SER A 26 6.02 7.26 -7.42
CA SER A 26 6.77 7.45 -8.66
C SER A 26 5.88 7.38 -9.90
N ALA A 27 4.56 7.48 -9.71
CA ALA A 27 3.52 7.12 -10.67
C ALA A 27 3.65 5.66 -11.14
N ALA A 28 4.15 4.79 -10.26
CA ALA A 28 4.30 3.35 -10.47
C ALA A 28 3.49 2.51 -9.47
N PHE A 29 2.65 3.16 -8.65
CA PHE A 29 1.88 2.56 -7.55
C PHE A 29 2.74 2.06 -6.37
N ASP A 30 4.01 2.46 -6.31
CA ASP A 30 4.96 2.17 -5.24
C ASP A 30 4.60 2.87 -3.91
N GLY A 31 3.85 3.97 -3.97
CA GLY A 31 3.39 4.71 -2.80
C GLY A 31 2.10 4.18 -2.16
N VAL A 32 1.39 3.23 -2.79
CA VAL A 32 0.05 2.80 -2.35
C VAL A 32 0.09 2.13 -0.97
N HIS A 33 1.04 1.23 -0.73
CA HIS A 33 1.18 0.58 0.58
C HIS A 33 1.45 1.61 1.68
N THR A 34 2.38 2.53 1.44
CA THR A 34 2.67 3.65 2.36
C THR A 34 1.44 4.51 2.59
N ALA A 35 0.65 4.80 1.55
CA ALA A 35 -0.60 5.54 1.68
C ALA A 35 -1.57 4.88 2.66
N VAL A 36 -1.75 3.57 2.53
CA VAL A 36 -2.64 2.79 3.39
C VAL A 36 -2.09 2.75 4.82
N HIS A 37 -0.78 2.54 5.02
CA HIS A 37 -0.14 2.58 6.34
C HIS A 37 -0.41 3.90 7.09
N GLU A 38 -0.19 5.02 6.41
CA GLU A 38 -0.33 6.35 7.01
C GLU A 38 -1.80 6.74 7.23
N LEU A 39 -2.71 6.23 6.40
CA LEU A 39 -4.14 6.28 6.67
C LEU A 39 -4.50 5.48 7.93
N GLY A 40 -3.89 4.31 8.14
CA GLY A 40 -4.02 3.53 9.38
C GLY A 40 -3.70 4.37 10.62
N HIS A 41 -2.56 5.08 10.61
CA HIS A 41 -2.23 6.03 11.67
C HIS A 41 -3.29 7.13 11.84
N SER A 42 -3.76 7.71 10.74
CA SER A 42 -4.81 8.75 10.78
C SER A 42 -6.09 8.27 11.46
N PHE A 43 -6.40 6.98 11.35
CA PHE A 43 -7.52 6.30 12.03
C PHE A 43 -7.17 5.70 13.39
N GLY A 44 -6.06 6.13 14.00
CA GLY A 44 -5.70 5.78 15.37
C GLY A 44 -4.89 4.49 15.53
N ALA A 45 -4.53 3.81 14.44
CA ALA A 45 -3.67 2.64 14.52
C ALA A 45 -2.24 3.03 14.90
N ARG A 46 -1.60 2.19 15.70
CA ARG A 46 -0.17 2.22 16.02
C ARG A 46 0.53 1.09 15.29
N HIS A 47 1.85 1.12 15.28
CA HIS A 47 2.61 -0.01 14.76
C HIS A 47 2.29 -1.31 15.52
N ASP A 48 2.30 -2.41 14.78
CA ASP A 48 2.24 -3.75 15.34
C ASP A 48 3.47 -4.00 16.24
N THR A 49 3.26 -4.62 17.41
CA THR A 49 4.30 -4.79 18.46
C THR A 49 4.32 -6.21 19.02
N THR A 50 3.86 -6.45 20.25
CA THR A 50 4.00 -7.76 20.92
C THR A 50 2.75 -8.64 20.81
N GLU A 51 1.54 -8.09 20.93
CA GLU A 51 0.28 -8.86 20.75
C GLU A 51 0.06 -9.25 19.28
N CYS A 52 0.49 -8.38 18.36
CA CYS A 52 0.61 -8.61 16.94
C CYS A 52 2.07 -8.36 16.57
N PRO A 53 2.91 -9.41 16.45
CA PRO A 53 4.32 -9.28 16.12
C PRO A 53 4.56 -8.46 14.85
N HIS A 54 5.44 -7.44 14.92
CA HIS A 54 5.84 -6.69 13.73
C HIS A 54 6.40 -7.60 12.62
N THR A 55 7.04 -8.71 13.01
CA THR A 55 7.60 -9.72 12.10
C THR A 55 6.57 -10.44 11.25
N ASP A 56 5.28 -10.40 11.64
CA ASP A 56 4.20 -10.96 10.82
C ASP A 56 4.04 -10.17 9.51
N GLY A 57 4.45 -8.90 9.49
CA GLY A 57 4.56 -8.09 8.28
C GLY A 57 3.23 -7.57 7.72
N PHE A 58 2.22 -7.40 8.57
CA PHE A 58 0.98 -6.70 8.21
C PHE A 58 1.25 -5.22 7.89
N ILE A 59 0.26 -4.54 7.29
CA ILE A 59 0.38 -3.14 6.82
C ILE A 59 0.97 -2.21 7.90
N MET A 60 0.61 -2.37 9.17
CA MET A 60 1.09 -1.53 10.28
C MET A 60 2.38 -2.02 10.94
N ALA A 61 3.12 -2.96 10.36
CA ALA A 61 4.47 -3.28 10.83
C ALA A 61 5.35 -2.01 10.79
N GLY A 62 6.22 -1.83 11.79
CA GLY A 62 7.08 -0.64 11.90
C GLY A 62 8.13 -0.52 10.80
N VAL A 63 8.37 -1.60 10.05
CA VAL A 63 9.21 -1.65 8.86
C VAL A 63 8.41 -2.37 7.78
N PRO A 64 8.47 -1.95 6.50
CA PRO A 64 7.79 -2.66 5.42
C PRO A 64 8.32 -4.09 5.26
N HIS A 65 7.41 -5.05 5.15
CA HIS A 65 7.72 -6.44 4.84
C HIS A 65 7.15 -6.79 3.47
N LEU A 66 7.90 -7.58 2.69
CA LEU A 66 7.48 -8.07 1.37
C LEU A 66 7.05 -9.53 1.50
N ASN A 67 5.88 -9.74 2.08
CA ASN A 67 5.28 -11.05 2.31
C ASN A 67 3.77 -11.03 2.04
N GLU A 68 3.08 -12.16 2.16
CA GLU A 68 1.64 -12.26 1.90
C GLU A 68 0.76 -11.41 2.83
N ASN A 69 1.22 -11.08 4.03
CA ASN A 69 0.46 -10.30 5.01
C ASN A 69 0.54 -8.79 4.73
N SER A 70 1.48 -8.35 3.89
CA SER A 70 1.72 -6.93 3.58
C SER A 70 0.52 -6.21 2.94
N SER A 71 -0.51 -6.95 2.53
CA SER A 71 -1.77 -6.41 1.99
C SER A 71 -2.94 -6.44 2.98
N ASP A 72 -2.73 -6.94 4.20
CA ASP A 72 -3.76 -7.15 5.19
C ASP A 72 -3.49 -6.38 6.49
N TRP A 73 -4.56 -6.17 7.26
CA TRP A 73 -4.49 -5.57 8.60
C TRP A 73 -4.34 -6.66 9.66
N SER A 74 -3.48 -6.42 10.65
CA SER A 74 -3.44 -7.26 11.84
C SER A 74 -4.74 -7.14 12.65
N LYS A 75 -5.06 -8.16 13.46
CA LYS A 75 -6.18 -8.10 14.42
C LYS A 75 -6.07 -6.91 15.39
N CYS A 76 -4.84 -6.49 15.72
CA CYS A 76 -4.59 -5.36 16.61
C CYS A 76 -4.93 -4.04 15.92
N THR A 77 -4.52 -3.88 14.66
CA THR A 77 -4.85 -2.71 13.86
C THR A 77 -6.35 -2.56 13.69
N VAL A 78 -7.06 -3.64 13.34
CA VAL A 78 -8.53 -3.62 13.21
C VAL A 78 -9.19 -3.16 14.52
N ARG A 79 -8.77 -3.70 15.67
CA ARG A 79 -9.29 -3.30 16.99
C ARG A 79 -9.01 -1.83 17.29
N GLN A 80 -7.81 -1.33 16.99
CA GLN A 80 -7.44 0.07 17.24
C GLN A 80 -8.26 1.04 16.39
N ILE A 81 -8.48 0.72 15.11
CA ILE A 81 -9.32 1.52 14.22
C ILE A 81 -10.78 1.51 14.71
N GLN A 82 -11.30 0.35 15.12
CA GLN A 82 -12.64 0.27 15.72
C GLN A 82 -12.77 1.16 16.95
N ASN A 83 -11.81 1.07 17.89
CA ASN A 83 -11.79 1.92 19.08
C ASN A 83 -11.76 3.42 18.72
N TYR A 84 -11.01 3.81 17.68
CA TYR A 84 -11.00 5.19 17.20
C TYR A 84 -12.38 5.61 16.67
N LEU A 85 -13.03 4.79 15.86
CA LEU A 85 -14.37 5.07 15.35
C LEU A 85 -15.43 5.17 16.47
N GLU A 86 -15.28 4.38 17.54
CA GLU A 86 -16.14 4.45 18.73
C GLU A 86 -16.00 5.77 19.51
N THR A 87 -14.88 6.50 19.37
CA THR A 87 -14.74 7.85 19.94
C THR A 87 -15.65 8.90 19.30
N GLY A 88 -16.29 8.57 18.18
CA GLY A 88 -17.21 9.44 17.46
C GLY A 88 -16.52 10.52 16.61
N PRO A 89 -15.63 10.19 15.66
CA PRO A 89 -15.03 11.14 14.73
C PRO A 89 -16.07 11.64 13.70
N THR A 90 -16.97 12.53 14.15
CA THR A 90 -18.16 12.97 13.39
C THR A 90 -17.86 13.63 12.06
N CYS A 91 -16.64 14.14 11.85
CA CYS A 91 -16.22 14.73 10.57
C CYS A 91 -16.18 13.72 9.41
N LEU A 92 -16.22 12.41 9.69
CA LEU A 92 -16.23 11.35 8.69
C LEU A 92 -17.65 10.92 8.28
N TYR A 93 -18.69 11.44 8.94
CA TYR A 93 -20.05 10.91 8.79
C TYR A 93 -20.84 11.58 7.66
N ASN A 94 -20.39 12.75 7.19
CA ASN A 94 -21.01 13.40 6.05
C ASN A 94 -20.58 12.72 4.75
N LYS A 95 -21.52 12.64 3.81
CA LYS A 95 -21.20 12.17 2.45
C LYS A 95 -20.37 13.24 1.71
N PRO A 96 -19.42 12.83 0.87
CA PRO A 96 -18.66 13.78 0.05
C PRO A 96 -19.59 14.53 -0.92
N HIS A 97 -19.36 15.83 -1.09
CA HIS A 97 -20.14 16.69 -1.99
C HIS A 97 -19.93 16.34 -3.48
N LYS A 98 -18.74 15.86 -3.84
CA LYS A 98 -18.42 15.39 -5.20
C LYS A 98 -18.48 13.87 -5.23
N LYS A 99 -19.34 13.31 -6.07
CA LYS A 99 -19.45 11.87 -6.33
C LYS A 99 -18.61 11.44 -7.53
N ASN A 100 -17.37 11.93 -7.62
CA ASN A 100 -16.44 11.41 -8.62
C ASN A 100 -16.05 10.00 -8.18
N ILE A 101 -16.82 9.01 -8.64
CA ILE A 101 -16.50 7.61 -8.42
C ILE A 101 -15.21 7.36 -9.21
N LEU A 102 -14.13 7.08 -8.49
CA LEU A 102 -12.90 6.65 -9.13
C LEU A 102 -13.17 5.34 -9.88
N PRO A 103 -12.65 5.19 -11.10
CA PRO A 103 -12.82 3.96 -11.86
C PRO A 103 -12.27 2.77 -11.05
N ARG A 104 -13.03 1.68 -11.03
CA ARG A 104 -12.69 0.45 -10.30
C ARG A 104 -12.01 -0.52 -11.26
N TYR A 105 -10.72 -0.27 -11.52
CA TYR A 105 -9.85 -1.25 -12.17
C TYR A 105 -8.67 -1.56 -11.26
N LEU A 106 -8.07 -2.72 -11.44
CA LEU A 106 -6.84 -3.09 -10.75
C LEU A 106 -5.67 -2.34 -11.41
N PRO A 107 -4.81 -1.64 -10.66
CA PRO A 107 -3.76 -0.79 -11.27
C PRO A 107 -2.83 -1.56 -12.23
N GLY A 108 -2.48 -2.80 -11.90
CA GLY A 108 -1.66 -3.67 -12.73
C GLY A 108 -2.34 -4.14 -14.03
N SER A 109 -3.67 -3.97 -14.17
CA SER A 109 -4.36 -4.24 -15.44
C SER A 109 -4.16 -3.14 -16.48
N ILE A 110 -3.71 -1.95 -16.06
CA ILE A 110 -3.40 -0.82 -16.95
C ILE A 110 -1.91 -0.48 -16.97
N MET A 111 -1.12 -1.08 -16.08
CA MET A 111 0.33 -0.88 -16.00
C MET A 111 1.04 -2.20 -15.70
N THR A 112 1.66 -2.79 -16.70
CA THR A 112 2.38 -4.07 -16.56
C THR A 112 3.61 -3.93 -15.65
N ALA A 113 4.18 -5.06 -15.21
CA ALA A 113 5.42 -5.06 -14.42
C ALA A 113 6.57 -4.29 -15.10
N ASP A 114 6.74 -4.46 -16.41
CA ASP A 114 7.72 -3.71 -17.20
C ASP A 114 7.45 -2.21 -17.17
N GLN A 115 6.19 -1.79 -17.23
CA GLN A 115 5.84 -0.36 -17.18
C GLN A 115 6.05 0.23 -15.78
N GLN A 116 5.80 -0.55 -14.73
CA GLN A 116 6.14 -0.17 -13.35
C GLN A 116 7.66 0.01 -13.20
N CYS A 117 8.48 -0.94 -13.66
CA CYS A 117 9.93 -0.81 -13.66
C CYS A 117 10.44 0.36 -14.53
N GLN A 118 9.78 0.64 -15.65
CA GLN A 118 10.13 1.76 -16.52
C GLN A 118 9.93 3.11 -15.81
N LYS A 119 8.92 3.21 -14.93
CA LYS A 119 8.67 4.41 -14.12
C LYS A 119 9.64 4.53 -12.94
N LEU A 120 10.00 3.42 -12.32
CA LEU A 120 10.84 3.37 -11.12
C LEU A 120 12.33 3.50 -11.42
N GLU A 121 12.83 2.74 -12.40
CA GLU A 121 14.27 2.60 -12.69
C GLU A 121 14.60 2.89 -14.17
N GLY A 122 13.59 3.10 -15.02
CA GLY A 122 13.80 3.25 -16.46
C GLY A 122 14.09 1.93 -17.18
N THR A 123 13.82 0.79 -16.54
CA THR A 123 14.17 -0.56 -17.03
C THR A 123 12.96 -1.50 -17.05
N LYS A 124 13.19 -2.77 -17.37
CA LYS A 124 12.14 -3.81 -17.40
C LYS A 124 12.12 -4.63 -16.11
N ALA A 125 11.02 -5.35 -15.91
CA ALA A 125 10.96 -6.37 -14.87
C ALA A 125 11.94 -7.50 -15.18
N CYS A 126 12.52 -8.08 -14.14
CA CYS A 126 13.46 -9.18 -14.27
C CYS A 126 12.78 -10.50 -14.62
N GLU A 127 11.85 -10.90 -13.76
CA GLU A 127 11.12 -12.15 -13.82
C GLU A 127 9.66 -11.86 -13.47
N VAL A 128 8.76 -12.59 -14.12
CA VAL A 128 7.32 -12.49 -13.89
C VAL A 128 6.83 -13.85 -13.42
N ASP A 129 6.88 -14.04 -12.11
CA ASP A 129 6.48 -15.25 -11.40
C ASP A 129 5.54 -14.92 -10.23
N GLU A 130 5.24 -15.89 -9.37
CA GLU A 130 4.33 -15.70 -8.24
C GLU A 130 4.87 -14.70 -7.19
N LEU A 131 6.19 -14.61 -7.03
CA LEU A 131 6.84 -13.74 -6.04
C LEU A 131 6.73 -12.26 -6.41
N ILE A 132 6.46 -11.94 -7.69
CA ILE A 132 6.27 -10.56 -8.14
C ILE A 132 5.15 -9.83 -7.38
N CYS A 133 4.16 -10.60 -6.89
CA CYS A 133 3.04 -10.07 -6.10
C CYS A 133 3.45 -9.63 -4.70
N GLN A 134 4.63 -10.03 -4.23
CA GLN A 134 5.18 -9.63 -2.94
C GLN A 134 6.37 -8.69 -3.11
N ARG A 135 7.20 -8.91 -4.15
CA ARG A 135 8.32 -8.02 -4.47
C ARG A 135 8.45 -7.79 -5.98
N LEU A 136 8.38 -6.54 -6.41
CA LEU A 136 8.76 -6.17 -7.76
C LEU A 136 10.30 -6.13 -7.86
N MET A 137 10.84 -6.82 -8.86
CA MET A 137 12.26 -6.80 -9.19
C MET A 137 12.48 -6.20 -10.58
N CYS A 138 13.30 -5.16 -10.63
CA CYS A 138 13.64 -4.45 -11.86
C CYS A 138 15.12 -4.68 -12.21
N ILE A 139 15.42 -4.70 -13.50
CA ILE A 139 16.79 -4.76 -13.99
C ILE A 139 17.50 -3.46 -13.59
N ARG A 140 18.68 -3.55 -13.00
CA ARG A 140 19.53 -2.41 -12.66
C ARG A 140 20.92 -2.58 -13.28
N ALA A 141 21.53 -1.48 -13.68
CA ALA A 141 22.91 -1.48 -14.13
C ALA A 141 23.83 -1.76 -12.93
N GLY A 142 24.59 -2.85 -12.99
CA GLY A 142 25.69 -3.10 -12.07
C GLY A 142 26.99 -2.52 -12.60
N ARG A 143 28.07 -2.69 -11.83
CA ARG A 143 29.41 -2.21 -12.22
C ARG A 143 29.95 -2.98 -13.43
N ASP A 144 29.73 -4.30 -13.45
CA ASP A 144 30.27 -5.21 -14.48
C ASP A 144 29.15 -5.82 -15.34
N ASP A 145 28.01 -6.18 -14.73
CA ASP A 145 26.84 -6.74 -15.41
C ASP A 145 25.53 -6.16 -14.84
N ASN A 146 24.44 -6.26 -15.61
CA ASN A 146 23.10 -5.97 -15.11
C ASN A 146 22.70 -7.00 -14.04
N TYR A 147 22.00 -6.54 -13.01
CA TYR A 147 21.49 -7.41 -11.94
C TYR A 147 20.03 -7.08 -11.61
N CYS A 148 19.37 -8.00 -10.90
CA CYS A 148 17.99 -7.83 -10.48
C CYS A 148 17.91 -7.21 -9.09
N GLY A 149 17.39 -5.98 -9.04
CA GLY A 149 17.22 -5.22 -7.81
C GLY A 149 15.78 -5.23 -7.34
N THR A 150 15.57 -5.43 -6.04
CA THR A 150 14.26 -5.23 -5.41
C THR A 150 13.91 -3.74 -5.39
N MET A 151 12.65 -3.41 -5.65
CA MET A 151 12.17 -2.03 -5.57
C MET A 151 11.71 -1.62 -4.17
N GLY A 152 11.51 -2.61 -3.28
CA GLY A 152 11.03 -2.36 -1.91
C GLY A 152 9.50 -2.33 -1.81
N ASN A 153 8.80 -2.64 -2.89
CA ASN A 153 7.34 -2.74 -2.99
C ASN A 153 6.95 -3.97 -3.83
N ALA A 154 5.72 -4.43 -3.67
CA ALA A 154 5.09 -5.43 -4.54
C ALA A 154 4.74 -4.83 -5.91
N ALA A 155 4.56 -5.69 -6.92
CA ALA A 155 3.86 -5.29 -8.13
C ALA A 155 2.40 -4.93 -7.83
N ALA A 156 1.86 -3.96 -8.55
CA ALA A 156 0.50 -3.50 -8.30
C ALA A 156 -0.53 -4.62 -8.53
N ASP A 157 -1.60 -4.65 -7.73
CA ASP A 157 -2.71 -5.59 -7.92
C ASP A 157 -3.24 -5.52 -9.36
N GLY A 158 -3.50 -6.68 -9.97
CA GLY A 158 -3.83 -6.84 -11.38
C GLY A 158 -2.65 -7.16 -12.28
N THR A 159 -1.41 -7.04 -11.80
CA THR A 159 -0.21 -7.38 -12.58
C THR A 159 -0.18 -8.89 -12.84
N HIS A 160 0.16 -9.31 -14.07
CA HIS A 160 0.33 -10.74 -14.36
C HIS A 160 1.50 -11.33 -13.57
N CYS A 161 1.32 -12.55 -13.07
CA CYS A 161 2.31 -13.30 -12.26
C CYS A 161 2.59 -14.71 -12.81
N GLY A 162 2.27 -14.94 -14.10
CA GLY A 162 2.45 -16.22 -14.78
C GLY A 162 1.19 -17.09 -14.83
N GLY A 163 1.14 -18.06 -15.74
CA GLY A 163 0.04 -19.03 -15.84
C GLY A 163 -1.36 -18.46 -16.10
N GLY A 164 -1.46 -17.22 -16.61
CA GLY A 164 -2.73 -16.49 -16.75
C GLY A 164 -3.29 -15.94 -15.43
N ASN A 165 -2.54 -16.02 -14.34
CA ASN A 165 -2.87 -15.47 -13.03
C ASN A 165 -2.49 -13.99 -12.92
N ILE A 166 -3.02 -13.32 -11.90
CA ILE A 166 -2.73 -11.92 -11.55
C ILE A 166 -2.40 -11.80 -10.06
N CYS A 167 -1.67 -10.75 -9.70
CA CYS A 167 -1.47 -10.34 -8.33
C CYS A 167 -2.75 -9.77 -7.73
N LEU A 168 -3.15 -10.25 -6.57
CA LEU A 168 -4.21 -9.67 -5.78
C LEU A 168 -3.93 -9.92 -4.30
N ASN A 169 -3.89 -8.85 -3.49
CA ASN A 169 -3.59 -8.93 -2.05
C ASN A 169 -2.31 -9.76 -1.77
N ALA A 170 -1.21 -9.36 -2.42
CA ALA A 170 0.11 -9.99 -2.31
C ALA A 170 0.21 -11.48 -2.73
N ARG A 171 -0.81 -12.02 -3.43
CA ARG A 171 -0.83 -13.41 -3.89
C ARG A 171 -1.04 -13.50 -5.40
N CYS A 172 -0.43 -14.51 -6.02
CA CYS A 172 -0.68 -14.85 -7.42
C CYS A 172 -1.91 -15.75 -7.52
N VAL A 173 -3.02 -15.21 -8.03
CA VAL A 173 -4.32 -15.89 -8.06
C VAL A 173 -4.94 -15.89 -9.45
N ARG A 174 -5.84 -16.84 -9.69
CA ARG A 174 -6.66 -16.81 -10.90
C ARG A 174 -7.51 -15.52 -10.90
N PRO A 175 -7.61 -14.80 -12.03
CA PRO A 175 -8.41 -13.59 -12.11
C PRO A 175 -9.85 -13.85 -11.69
N PRO A 176 -10.43 -13.03 -10.79
CA PRO A 176 -11.84 -13.15 -10.43
C PRO A 176 -12.72 -13.04 -11.69
N LYS A 177 -13.72 -13.91 -11.80
CA LYS A 177 -14.77 -13.76 -12.81
C LYS A 177 -15.78 -12.76 -12.25
N PHE A 178 -15.86 -11.59 -12.88
CA PHE A 178 -16.90 -10.59 -12.61
C PHE A 178 -18.12 -10.82 -13.49
#